data_AF-F4QRD0-F1
#
_entry.id   AF-F4QRD0-F1
#
_cell.length_a   1.000
_cell.length_b   1.000
_cell.length_c   1.000
_cell.angle_alpha   90.00
_cell.angle_beta   90.00
_cell.angle_gamma   90.00
#
_symmetry.space_group_name_H-M   'P 1'
#
loop_
_entity.id
_entity.type
_entity.pdbx_description
1 polymer ?
#
loop_
_entity_poly.entity_id
_entity_poly.type
_entity_poly.pdbx_seq_one_letter_code
_entity_poly.pdbx_strand_id
1 'polypeptide(L)' 'MHPNGDELILVLSGRLDLILETASTCRTETVQTGQFIVVPKGVWHTADVPEPGRALFITAGEGTQHRERSPGY' A
#
# COMPACT_ATOMS: atom_id res chain seq x y z
N MET A 1 0.80 -0.60 8.50
CA MET A 1 -0.34 0.32 8.74
C MET A 1 0.16 1.54 9.49
N HIS A 2 -0.28 2.73 9.07
CA HIS A 2 0.16 4.00 9.65
C HIS A 2 -0.97 4.62 10.48
N PRO A 3 -0.82 4.77 11.81
CA PRO A 3 -1.89 5.25 12.68
C PRO A 3 -1.99 6.77 12.73
N ASN A 4 -0.99 7.49 12.23
CA ASN A 4 -0.85 8.94 12.46
C ASN A 4 -1.09 9.81 11.21
N GLY A 5 -1.31 9.20 10.05
CA GLY A 5 -1.62 9.91 8.82
C GLY A 5 -1.91 8.96 7.67
N ASP A 6 -2.41 9.53 6.58
CA ASP A 6 -2.50 8.83 5.31
C ASP A 6 -1.10 8.58 4.75
N GLU A 7 -0.99 7.61 3.84
CA GLU A 7 0.21 7.35 3.08
C GLU A 7 -0.06 7.58 1.59
N LEU A 8 0.85 8.28 0.90
CA LEU A 8 0.84 8.36 -0.55
C LEU A 8 1.91 7.42 -1.11
N ILE A 9 1.50 6.55 -2.03
CA ILE A 9 2.40 5.65 -2.76
C ILE A 9 2.37 6.06 -4.23
N LEU A 10 3.50 6.53 -4.76
CA LEU A 10 3.70 6.90 -6.16
C LEU A 10 4.62 5.86 -6.83
N VAL A 11 4.16 5.24 -7.91
CA VAL A 11 4.98 4.29 -8.67
C VAL A 11 5.80 5.06 -9.72
N LEU A 12 7.13 5.04 -9.55
CA LEU A 12 8.08 5.73 -10.42
C LEU A 12 8.50 4.88 -11.62
N SER A 13 8.49 3.55 -11.47
CA SER A 13 8.71 2.58 -12.53
C SER A 13 8.14 1.21 -12.12
N GLY A 14 7.79 0.35 -13.08
CA GLY A 14 7.22 -0.98 -12.83
C GLY A 14 5.73 -0.91 -12.49
N ARG A 15 5.26 -1.90 -11.71
CA ARG A 15 3.85 -2.08 -11.34
C ARG A 15 3.71 -2.71 -9.95
N LEU A 16 2.77 -2.17 -9.17
CA LEU A 16 2.35 -2.74 -7.88
C LEU A 16 0.88 -3.11 -7.94
N ASP A 17 0.53 -4.24 -7.33
CA ASP A 17 -0.84 -4.57 -6.98
C ASP A 17 -1.00 -4.40 -5.47
N LEU A 18 -1.59 -3.27 -5.05
CA LEU A 18 -1.76 -2.91 -3.65
C LEU A 18 -3.03 -3.53 -3.09
N ILE A 19 -2.86 -4.36 -2.08
CA ILE A 19 -3.93 -5.04 -1.36
C ILE A 19 -4.26 -4.20 -0.12
N LEU A 20 -5.50 -3.74 -0.02
CA LEU A 20 -6.03 -2.85 1.01
C LEU A 20 -7.09 -3.58 1.83
N GLU A 21 -6.84 -3.73 3.13
CA GLU A 21 -7.79 -4.32 4.07
C GLU A 21 -8.43 -3.22 4.94
N THR A 22 -9.75 -3.10 4.78
CA THR A 22 -10.62 -2.29 5.63
C THR A 22 -11.39 -3.19 6.59
N ALA A 23 -12.17 -2.60 7.50
CA ALA A 23 -13.03 -3.36 8.41
C ALA A 23 -14.06 -4.27 7.69
N SER A 24 -14.40 -3.96 6.44
CA SER A 24 -15.46 -4.65 5.69
C SER A 24 -14.97 -5.41 4.45
N THR A 25 -13.80 -5.07 3.91
CA THR A 25 -13.35 -5.60 2.61
C THR A 25 -11.84 -5.73 2.52
N CYS A 26 -11.38 -6.71 1.77
CA CYS A 26 -10.04 -6.77 1.20
C CYS A 26 -10.18 -6.52 -0.31
N ARG A 27 -9.51 -5.49 -0.84
CA ARG A 27 -9.53 -5.16 -2.28
C ARG A 27 -8.13 -4.94 -2.81
N THR A 28 -7.94 -5.15 -4.10
CA THR A 28 -6.66 -4.94 -4.78
C THR A 28 -6.78 -3.79 -5.78
N GLU A 29 -5.80 -2.88 -5.76
CA GLU A 29 -5.69 -1.75 -6.67
C GLU A 29 -4.35 -1.83 -7.40
N THR A 30 -4.38 -1.92 -8.73
CA THR A 30 -3.17 -1.90 -9.56
C THR A 30 -2.71 -0.45 -9.75
N VAL A 31 -1.46 -0.18 -9.40
CA VAL A 31 -0.82 1.13 -9.55
C VAL A 31 0.39 0.96 -10.47
N GLN A 32 0.34 1.64 -11.61
CA GLN A 32 1.36 1.59 -12.66
C GLN A 32 2.26 2.83 -12.61
N THR A 33 3.34 2.79 -13.38
CA THR A 33 4.27 3.92 -13.54
C THR A 33 3.54 5.24 -13.81
N GLY A 34 3.85 6.27 -13.01
CA GLY A 34 3.25 7.60 -13.06
C GLY A 34 1.94 7.74 -12.30
N GLN A 35 1.37 6.65 -11.79
CA GLN A 35 0.16 6.67 -10.96
C GLN A 35 0.52 6.66 -9.48
N PHE A 36 -0.40 7.19 -8.68
CA PHE A 36 -0.31 7.15 -7.23
C PHE A 36 -1.63 6.69 -6.62
N ILE A 37 -1.54 6.26 -5.37
CA ILE A 37 -2.69 5.97 -4.52
C ILE A 37 -2.47 6.55 -3.13
N VAL A 38 -3.56 6.99 -2.50
CA VAL A 38 -3.57 7.38 -1.09
C VAL A 38 -4.15 6.21 -0.30
N VAL A 39 -3.36 5.65 0.61
CA VAL A 39 -3.81 4.68 1.59
C VAL A 39 -4.32 5.45 2.82
N PRO A 40 -5.62 5.36 3.16
CA PRO A 40 -6.14 6.07 4.31
C PRO A 40 -5.50 5.60 5.62
N LYS A 41 -5.33 6.52 6.57
CA LYS A 41 -4.90 6.25 7.94
C LYS A 41 -5.65 5.04 8.52
N GLY A 42 -4.91 4.15 9.19
CA GLY A 42 -5.51 2.98 9.84
C GLY A 42 -5.78 1.78 8.92
N VAL A 43 -5.66 1.93 7.60
CA VAL A 43 -5.88 0.83 6.65
C VAL A 43 -4.63 -0.05 6.59
N TRP A 44 -4.84 -1.35 6.76
CA TRP A 44 -3.79 -2.34 6.54
C TRP A 44 -3.59 -2.50 5.04
N HIS A 45 -2.33 -2.56 4.61
CA HIS A 45 -2.03 -2.78 3.21
C HIS A 45 -0.73 -3.58 3.06
N THR A 46 -0.62 -4.26 1.92
CA THR A 46 0.59 -4.93 1.42
C THR A 46 0.58 -4.86 -0.11
N ALA A 47 1.68 -5.24 -0.76
CA ALA A 47 1.75 -5.23 -2.22
C ALA A 47 2.26 -6.55 -2.77
N ASP A 48 1.71 -6.95 -3.90
CA ASP A 48 2.40 -7.83 -4.84
C ASP A 48 3.15 -6.99 -5.87
N VAL A 49 4.31 -7.50 -6.31
CA VAL A 49 5.19 -6.82 -7.26
C VAL A 49 5.29 -7.67 -8.53
N PRO A 50 4.27 -7.64 -9.39
CA PRO A 50 4.28 -8.42 -10.63
C PRO A 50 5.33 -7.93 -11.63
N GLU A 51 5.80 -6.68 -11.49
CA GLU A 51 6.84 -6.09 -12.32
C GLU A 51 7.81 -5.27 -11.46
N PRO A 52 9.10 -5.65 -11.38
CA PRO A 52 10.09 -4.95 -10.57
C PRO A 52 10.20 -3.47 -10.94
N GLY A 53 10.43 -2.62 -9.95
CA GLY A 53 10.50 -1.19 -10.17
C GLY A 53 10.80 -0.38 -8.93
N ARG A 54 10.35 0.87 -8.95
CA ARG A 54 10.62 1.86 -7.90
C ARG A 54 9.31 2.53 -7.52
N ALA A 55 9.09 2.71 -6.22
CA ALA A 55 7.99 3.49 -5.67
C ALA A 55 8.51 4.47 -4.62
N LEU A 56 7.83 5.60 -4.49
CA LEU A 56 8.03 6.59 -3.44
C LEU A 56 6.86 6.48 -2.46
N PHE A 57 7.19 6.33 -1.18
CA PHE A 57 6.25 6.30 -0.06
C PHE A 57 6.39 7.60 0.71
N ILE A 58 5.29 8.32 0.91
CA ILE A 58 5.22 9.55 1.70
C ILE A 58 4.26 9.31 2.85
N THR A 59 4.80 9.22 4.06
CA THR A 59 4.09 8.60 5.19
C THR A 59 4.46 9.24 6.52
N ALA A 60 3.46 9.44 7.38
CA ALA A 60 3.71 9.71 8.80
C ALA A 60 4.17 8.41 9.49
N GLY A 61 5.47 8.11 9.41
CA GLY A 61 6.04 6.82 9.81
C GLY A 61 6.02 6.52 11.32
N GLU A 62 5.78 7.53 12.17
CA GLU A 62 5.71 7.36 13.62
C GLU A 62 4.61 6.36 14.02
N GLY A 63 4.97 5.36 14.82
CA GLY A 63 4.03 4.34 15.29
C GLY A 63 3.57 3.34 14.23
N THR A 64 4.25 3.24 13.08
CA THR A 64 3.93 2.25 12.03
C THR A 64 3.86 0.84 12.62
N GLN A 65 2.75 0.17 12.33
CA GLN A 65 2.51 -1.20 12.77
C GLN A 65 2.73 -2.18 11.62
N HIS A 66 3.31 -3.33 11.95
CA HIS A 66 3.58 -4.43 11.03
C HIS A 66 2.87 -5.68 11.52
N ARG A 67 2.44 -6.51 10.57
CA ARG A 67 1.91 -7.86 10.82
C ARG A 67 2.26 -8.76 9.65
N GLU A 68 2.25 -10.06 9.87
CA GLU A 68 2.39 -11.02 8.79
C GLU A 68 1.21 -10.92 7.81
N ARG A 69 1.49 -11.14 6.52
CA ARG A 69 0.46 -11.24 5.50
C ARG A 69 -0.34 -12.52 5.74
N SER A 70 -1.68 -12.39 5.79
CA SER A 70 -2.54 -13.55 5.96
C SER A 70 -2.57 -14.41 4.69
N PRO A 71 -2.67 -15.74 4.80
CA PRO A 71 -2.82 -16.61 3.64
C PRO A 71 -4.12 -16.30 2.88
N GLY A 72 -4.07 -16.29 1.55
CA GLY A 72 -5.26 -16.17 0.69
C GLY A 72 -5.53 -14.77 0.13
N TYR A 73 -4.71 -13.79 0.50
CA TYR A 73 -4.47 -12.63 -0.36
C TYR A 73 -2.99 -12.35 -0.39
#